data_AF-A0A1B6CLM8-F1
#
_entry.id   AF-A0A1B6CLM8-F1
#
_cell.length_a   1.000
_cell.length_b   1.000
_cell.length_c   1.000
_cell.angle_alpha   90.00
_cell.angle_beta   90.00
_cell.angle_gamma   90.00
#
_symmetry.space_group_name_H-M   'P 1'
#
loop_
_entity.id
_entity.type
_entity.pdbx_description
1 polymer ?
#
loop_
_entity_poly.entity_id
_entity_poly.type
_entity_poly.pdbx_seq_one_letter_code
_entity_poly.pdbx_strand_id
1 'polypeptide(L)'
;KLHAGWIDLSRSVHQVTTAHIGHMFLNVRITEAEYDQMLDLRPYMNPSPYTVKYNASLPRIFRLFRGLGLRHIVVVNDVNEVVGMVTRKDLARYRTWRHAGTMGLKELRVRV
;
A
#
# COMPACT_ATOMS: atom_id res chain seq x y z
N LYS A 1 21.86 31.58 -7.51
CA LYS A 1 20.51 31.96 -7.06
C LYS A 1 19.44 31.15 -7.81
N LEU A 2 19.27 29.85 -7.49
CA LEU A 2 18.23 28.99 -8.10
C LEU A 2 17.73 27.86 -7.15
N HIS A 3 17.89 27.99 -5.83
CA HIS A 3 17.51 26.93 -4.86
C HIS A 3 16.28 27.24 -4.00
N ALA A 4 15.65 28.42 -4.16
CA ALA A 4 14.54 28.86 -3.32
C ALA A 4 13.14 28.56 -3.87
N GLY A 5 13.01 28.23 -5.17
CA GLY A 5 11.69 28.08 -5.82
C GLY A 5 11.00 26.73 -5.62
N TRP A 6 11.74 25.69 -5.18
CA TRP A 6 11.17 24.33 -5.04
C TRP A 6 10.44 24.10 -3.72
N ILE A 7 10.72 24.91 -2.69
CA ILE A 7 10.08 24.80 -1.37
C ILE A 7 8.67 25.41 -1.39
N ASP A 8 8.41 26.38 -2.27
CA ASP A 8 7.15 27.14 -2.29
C ASP A 8 6.02 26.43 -3.07
N LEU A 9 6.36 25.70 -4.14
CA LEU A 9 5.37 24.90 -4.89
C LEU A 9 4.82 23.72 -4.09
N SER A 10 5.61 23.16 -3.17
CA SER A 10 5.16 22.12 -2.23
C SER A 10 4.05 22.61 -1.28
N ARG A 11 4.15 23.87 -0.81
CA ARG A 11 3.13 24.47 0.07
C ARG A 11 1.81 24.75 -0.63
N SER A 12 1.84 25.09 -1.91
CA SER A 12 0.63 25.46 -2.66
C SER A 12 -0.22 24.23 -3.05
N VAL A 13 0.43 23.10 -3.37
CA VAL A 13 -0.30 21.86 -3.74
C VAL A 13 -0.97 21.19 -2.52
N HIS A 14 -0.48 21.45 -1.29
CA HIS A 14 -1.11 20.97 -0.06
C HIS A 14 -2.39 21.72 0.36
N GLN A 15 -2.71 22.86 -0.25
CA GLN A 15 -3.92 23.62 0.12
C GLN A 15 -5.20 23.13 -0.57
N VAL A 16 -5.10 22.43 -1.71
CA VAL A 16 -6.26 22.25 -2.60
C VAL A 16 -7.05 20.95 -2.37
N THR A 17 -6.54 19.97 -1.60
CA THR A 17 -7.25 18.67 -1.41
C THR A 17 -7.80 18.43 0.01
N THR A 18 -7.67 19.40 0.93
CA THR A 18 -7.98 19.22 2.36
C THR A 18 -9.38 19.71 2.78
N ALA A 19 -10.20 20.23 1.86
CA ALA A 19 -11.34 21.06 2.28
C ALA A 19 -12.60 20.30 2.81
N HIS A 20 -12.84 19.03 2.47
CA HIS A 20 -14.17 18.43 2.76
C HIS A 20 -14.20 17.08 3.51
N ILE A 21 -13.05 16.45 3.76
CA ILE A 21 -12.98 15.20 4.56
C ILE A 21 -12.07 15.35 5.80
N GLY A 22 -11.27 16.43 5.88
CA GLY A 22 -10.17 16.58 6.85
C GLY A 22 -10.53 17.01 8.27
N HIS A 23 -11.78 17.41 8.55
CA HIS A 23 -12.08 18.12 9.81
C HIS A 23 -12.32 17.24 11.04
N MET A 24 -12.39 15.91 10.90
CA MET A 24 -12.76 15.03 12.01
C MET A 24 -11.60 14.23 12.62
N PHE A 25 -10.39 14.26 12.05
CA PHE A 25 -9.35 13.31 12.48
C PHE A 25 -7.98 13.79 12.95
N LEU A 26 -7.43 14.99 12.67
CA LEU A 26 -6.09 15.30 13.22
C LEU A 26 -5.87 16.78 13.54
N ASN A 27 -5.97 17.10 14.83
CA ASN A 27 -5.19 18.16 15.46
C ASN A 27 -4.15 17.53 16.39
N VAL A 28 -3.42 16.51 15.92
CA VAL A 28 -2.26 15.97 16.63
C VAL A 28 -1.08 16.88 16.31
N ARG A 29 -0.74 17.77 17.24
CA ARG A 29 0.46 18.60 17.15
C ARG A 29 1.61 17.83 17.79
N ILE A 30 2.60 17.44 16.98
CA ILE A 30 3.85 16.84 17.44
C ILE A 30 4.81 18.01 17.72
N THR A 31 5.35 18.08 18.93
CA THR A 31 6.38 19.06 19.32
C THR A 31 7.74 18.71 18.70
N GLU A 32 8.65 19.68 18.58
CA GLU A 32 10.00 19.41 18.05
C GLU A 32 10.75 18.35 18.89
N ALA A 33 10.56 18.36 20.21
CA ALA A 33 11.17 17.38 21.11
C ALA A 33 10.62 15.95 20.93
N GLU A 34 9.37 15.79 20.47
CA GLU A 34 8.77 14.48 20.19
C GLU A 34 9.21 13.90 18.83
N TYR A 35 9.62 14.75 17.89
CA TYR A 35 10.06 14.31 16.57
C TYR A 35 11.37 13.51 16.61
N ASP A 36 12.24 13.82 17.58
CA ASP A 36 13.52 13.13 17.79
C ASP A 36 13.39 11.87 18.67
N GLN A 37 12.18 11.51 19.10
CA GLN A 37 11.96 10.32 19.92
C GLN A 37 11.84 9.05 19.08
N MET A 38 12.35 7.94 19.61
CA MET A 38 12.14 6.62 19.02
C MET A 38 10.82 6.02 19.52
N LEU A 39 9.96 5.64 18.60
CA LEU A 39 8.73 4.91 18.90
C LEU A 39 8.92 3.41 18.62
N ASP A 40 8.74 2.58 19.65
CA ASP A 40 8.74 1.13 19.49
C ASP A 40 7.39 0.64 18.96
N LEU A 41 7.35 0.27 17.67
CA LEU A 41 6.16 -0.26 17.02
C LEU A 41 6.01 -1.79 17.16
N ARG A 42 7.04 -2.50 17.63
CA ARG A 42 7.04 -3.98 17.73
C ARG A 42 5.80 -4.57 18.43
N PRO A 43 5.29 -4.04 19.56
CA PRO A 43 4.11 -4.61 20.21
C PRO A 43 2.80 -4.41 19.43
N TYR A 44 2.77 -3.48 18.47
CA TYR A 44 1.58 -3.16 17.67
C TYR A 44 1.63 -3.76 16.26
N MET A 45 2.81 -4.18 15.82
CA MET A 45 3.00 -4.83 14.52
C MET A 45 2.41 -6.24 14.52
N ASN A 46 1.92 -6.67 13.36
CA ASN A 46 1.63 -8.08 13.14
C ASN A 46 2.96 -8.86 13.09
N PRO A 47 3.24 -9.78 14.03
CA PRO A 47 4.49 -10.54 14.04
C PRO A 47 4.59 -11.57 12.91
N SER A 48 3.48 -11.85 12.21
CA SER A 48 3.40 -12.86 11.15
C SER A 48 2.59 -12.35 9.96
N PRO A 49 3.12 -11.40 9.18
CA PRO A 49 2.45 -10.94 7.96
C PRO A 49 2.43 -12.05 6.90
N TYR A 50 1.40 -12.05 6.07
CA TYR A 50 1.36 -12.95 4.91
C TYR A 50 2.35 -12.46 3.84
N THR A 51 3.25 -13.36 3.46
CA THR A 51 4.28 -13.11 2.46
C THR A 51 4.13 -14.03 1.24
N VAL A 52 4.63 -13.58 0.10
CA VAL A 52 4.84 -14.41 -1.10
C VAL A 52 6.23 -14.15 -1.67
N LYS A 53 6.79 -15.14 -2.36
CA LYS A 53 8.03 -14.94 -3.12
C LYS A 53 7.81 -14.03 -4.32
N TYR A 54 8.83 -13.29 -4.72
CA TYR A 54 8.79 -12.37 -5.87
C TYR A 54 8.40 -13.03 -7.20
N ASN A 55 8.65 -14.33 -7.35
CA ASN A 55 8.29 -15.13 -8.52
C ASN A 55 6.89 -15.80 -8.42
N ALA A 56 6.11 -15.48 -7.38
CA ALA A 56 4.78 -16.05 -7.21
C ALA A 56 3.82 -15.62 -8.33
N SER A 57 3.10 -16.57 -8.90
CA SER A 57 2.16 -16.29 -9.99
C SER A 57 0.95 -15.48 -9.51
N LEU A 58 0.44 -14.61 -10.39
CA LEU A 58 -0.73 -13.78 -10.08
C LEU A 58 -1.97 -14.61 -9.66
N PRO A 59 -2.32 -15.75 -10.28
CA PRO A 59 -3.42 -16.60 -9.80
C PRO A 59 -3.23 -17.10 -8.36
N ARG A 60 -2.00 -17.44 -7.97
CA ARG A 60 -1.67 -17.86 -6.60
C ARG A 60 -1.91 -16.72 -5.63
N ILE A 61 -1.37 -15.53 -5.96
CA ILE A 61 -1.55 -14.32 -5.16
C ILE A 61 -3.04 -13.99 -5.02
N PHE A 62 -3.80 -14.05 -6.11
CA PHE A 62 -5.25 -13.77 -6.11
C PHE A 62 -6.04 -14.74 -5.23
N ARG A 63 -5.72 -16.03 -5.29
CA ARG A 63 -6.32 -17.06 -4.44
C ARG A 63 -6.03 -16.83 -2.96
N LEU A 64 -4.76 -16.58 -2.61
CA LEU A 64 -4.36 -16.29 -1.22
C LEU A 64 -5.09 -15.04 -0.72
N PHE A 65 -5.02 -13.96 -1.49
CA PHE A 65 -5.58 -12.66 -1.15
C PHE A 65 -7.09 -12.73 -0.91
N ARG A 66 -7.84 -13.31 -1.86
CA ARG A 66 -9.31 -13.45 -1.75
C ARG A 66 -9.76 -14.49 -0.73
N GLY A 67 -9.03 -15.61 -0.63
CA GLY A 67 -9.37 -16.68 0.30
C GLY A 67 -9.25 -16.26 1.76
N LEU A 68 -8.28 -15.40 2.06
CA LEU A 68 -8.00 -14.92 3.42
C LEU A 68 -8.50 -13.48 3.68
N GLY A 69 -9.14 -12.83 2.70
CA GLY A 69 -9.69 -11.48 2.87
C GLY A 69 -8.63 -10.39 3.10
N LEU A 70 -7.42 -10.57 2.58
CA LEU A 70 -6.27 -9.71 2.88
C LEU A 70 -6.47 -8.25 2.41
N ARG A 71 -5.66 -7.35 2.96
CA ARG A 71 -5.54 -5.94 2.51
C ARG A 71 -4.25 -5.71 1.73
N HIS A 72 -3.21 -6.39 2.17
CA HIS A 72 -1.87 -6.34 1.61
C HIS A 72 -1.22 -7.72 1.76
N ILE A 73 -0.31 -8.03 0.85
CA ILE A 73 0.62 -9.14 0.92
C ILE A 73 2.02 -8.56 0.72
N VAL A 74 2.96 -8.95 1.56
CA VAL A 74 4.36 -8.53 1.43
C VAL A 74 5.06 -9.46 0.43
N VAL A 75 5.80 -8.88 -0.51
CA VAL A 75 6.59 -9.63 -1.49
C VAL A 75 8.03 -9.67 -1.02
N VAL A 76 8.61 -10.86 -0.92
CA VAL A 76 9.97 -11.08 -0.42
C VAL A 76 10.85 -11.82 -1.44
N ASN A 77 12.16 -11.60 -1.36
CA ASN A 77 13.16 -12.34 -2.14
C ASN A 77 13.52 -13.70 -1.49
N ASP A 78 14.56 -14.35 -1.98
CA ASP A 78 15.00 -15.66 -1.49
C ASP A 78 15.57 -15.61 -0.07
N VAL A 79 16.16 -14.47 0.33
CA VAL A 79 16.70 -14.21 1.68
C VAL A 79 15.71 -13.52 2.62
N ASN A 80 14.42 -13.46 2.25
CA ASN A 80 13.33 -12.89 3.05
C ASN A 80 13.40 -11.36 3.27
N GLU A 81 14.09 -10.64 2.39
CA GLU A 81 14.04 -9.18 2.35
C GLU A 81 12.81 -8.71 1.57
N VAL A 82 12.22 -7.61 2.03
CA VAL A 82 11.06 -7.01 1.37
C VAL A 82 11.48 -6.37 0.06
N VAL A 83 10.87 -6.82 -1.03
CA VAL A 83 11.10 -6.26 -2.38
C VAL A 83 9.86 -5.59 -2.97
N GLY A 84 8.71 -5.70 -2.30
CA GLY A 84 7.49 -5.04 -2.74
C GLY A 84 6.27 -5.40 -1.91
N MET A 85 5.10 -4.93 -2.37
CA MET A 85 3.82 -5.17 -1.74
C MET A 85 2.73 -5.30 -2.81
N VAL A 86 1.78 -6.20 -2.58
CA VAL A 86 0.55 -6.33 -3.39
C VAL A 86 -0.64 -5.90 -2.54
N THR A 87 -1.44 -4.99 -3.06
CA THR A 87 -2.62 -4.44 -2.39
C THR A 87 -3.92 -4.80 -3.11
N ARG A 88 -5.05 -4.53 -2.46
CA ARG A 88 -6.38 -4.62 -3.11
C ARG A 88 -6.46 -3.82 -4.40
N LYS A 89 -5.85 -2.63 -4.43
CA LYS A 89 -5.90 -1.73 -5.58
C LYS A 89 -5.21 -2.35 -6.80
N ASP A 90 -4.09 -3.02 -6.58
CA ASP A 90 -3.34 -3.70 -7.63
C ASP A 90 -4.17 -4.84 -8.23
N LEU A 91 -4.83 -5.62 -7.37
CA LEU A 91 -5.65 -6.76 -7.79
C LEU A 91 -7.02 -6.35 -8.36
N ALA A 92 -7.56 -5.19 -7.99
CA ALA A 92 -8.84 -4.68 -8.48
C ALA A 92 -8.87 -4.46 -10.00
N ARG A 93 -7.70 -4.31 -10.61
CA ARG A 93 -7.53 -4.19 -12.06
C ARG A 93 -7.72 -5.53 -12.79
N TYR A 94 -7.97 -6.64 -12.11
CA TYR A 94 -8.12 -7.95 -12.75
C TYR A 94 -9.50 -8.56 -12.52
N ARG A 95 -10.10 -9.08 -13.59
CA ARG A 95 -11.33 -9.88 -13.55
C ARG A 95 -10.97 -11.37 -13.53
N THR A 96 -11.47 -12.09 -12.55
CA THR A 96 -11.37 -13.56 -12.52
C THR A 96 -12.50 -14.20 -13.30
N TRP A 97 -12.20 -15.26 -14.04
CA TRP A 97 -13.19 -16.20 -14.56
C TRP A 97 -12.86 -17.60 -14.03
N ARG A 98 -13.89 -18.45 -13.89
CA ARG A 98 -13.72 -19.86 -13.51
C ARG A 98 -14.36 -20.75 -14.58
N HIS A 99 -13.65 -21.77 -15.02
CA HIS A 99 -14.16 -22.81 -15.91
C HIS A 99 -13.56 -24.16 -15.51
N ALA A 100 -14.40 -25.18 -15.31
CA ALA A 100 -13.97 -26.54 -15.00
C ALA A 100 -12.87 -26.64 -13.90
N GLY A 101 -13.02 -25.91 -12.80
CA GLY A 101 -12.05 -25.91 -11.68
C GLY A 101 -10.80 -25.02 -11.87
N THR A 102 -10.56 -24.52 -13.08
CA THR A 102 -9.47 -23.59 -13.40
C THR A 102 -9.92 -22.14 -13.22
N MET A 103 -9.04 -21.31 -12.65
CA MET A 103 -9.26 -19.86 -12.49
C MET A 103 -8.31 -19.10 -13.43
N GLY A 104 -8.86 -18.32 -14.34
CA GLY A 104 -8.10 -17.39 -15.16
C GLY A 104 -8.28 -15.95 -14.71
N LEU A 105 -7.32 -15.10 -15.09
CA LEU A 105 -7.30 -13.67 -14.78
C LEU A 105 -7.18 -12.88 -16.08
N LYS A 106 -7.99 -11.83 -16.21
CA LYS A 106 -7.92 -10.88 -17.32
C LYS A 106 -7.77 -9.47 -16.76
N GLU A 107 -6.74 -8.76 -17.20
CA GLU A 107 -6.56 -7.35 -16.83
C GLU A 107 -7.67 -6.49 -17.47
N LEU A 108 -8.24 -5.61 -16.66
CA LEU A 108 -9.23 -4.63 -17.03
C LEU A 108 -8.50 -3.35 -17.46
N ARG A 109 -8.61 -3.01 -18.75
CA ARG A 109 -8.22 -1.70 -19.25
C ARG A 109 -9.28 -0.68 -18.86
N VAL A 110 -9.29 -0.26 -17.60
CA VAL A 110 -10.06 0.89 -17.18
C VAL A 110 -9.32 2.11 -17.72
N ARG A 111 -9.90 2.78 -18.72
CA ARG A 111 -9.47 4.12 -19.10
C ARG A 111 -9.94 5.05 -17.98
N VAL A 112 -8.98 5.62 -17.25
CA VAL A 112 -9.25 6.72 -16.31
C VAL A 112 -9.36 8.00 -17.14
#